data_AF-A0A3C0HTA7-F1
#
_entry.id   AF-A0A3C0HTA7-F1
#
_cell.length_a   1.000
_cell.length_b   1.000
_cell.length_c   1.000
_cell.angle_alpha   90.00
_cell.angle_beta   90.00
_cell.angle_gamma   90.00
#
_symmetry.space_group_name_H-M   'P 1'
#
loop_
_entity.id
_entity.type
_entity.pdbx_description
1 polymer ?
#
loop_
_entity_poly.entity_id
_entity_poly.type
_entity_poly.pdbx_seq_one_letter_code
_entity_poly.pdbx_strand_id
1 'polypeptide(L)'
;PPTVERELIHGVGSLQLFMPCVFEEHYYTLHEESDRYDDEFRRICAFDIVINNTDRKAGHCVLGVDDKIWAIDHGVAFHQEFKLRTVLWDFVGEDIPDEWCDDLWRLVDHPPAQFEDLLNPFERDAVTTRTTALGTARRFPRDETGGRRFPWPLV
;
A
#
# COMPACT_ATOMS: atom_id res chain seq x y z
N PRO A 1 6.90 8.14 1.84
CA PRO A 1 7.50 9.40 2.36
C PRO A 1 7.65 9.36 3.89
N PRO A 2 8.67 9.99 4.48
CA PRO A 2 8.80 10.07 5.93
C PRO A 2 7.57 10.70 6.59
N THR A 3 7.05 10.07 7.64
CA THR A 3 5.89 10.54 8.40
C THR A 3 6.24 10.52 9.89
N VAL A 4 5.88 11.57 10.61
CA VAL A 4 6.08 11.68 12.06
C VAL A 4 4.79 12.06 12.77
N GLU A 5 4.65 11.63 14.02
CA GLU A 5 3.60 12.11 14.92
C GLU A 5 3.92 13.55 15.39
N ARG A 6 2.91 14.42 15.45
CA ARG A 6 3.01 15.79 15.93
C ARG A 6 1.74 16.21 16.67
N GLU A 7 1.90 17.02 17.72
CA GLU A 7 0.81 17.80 18.30
C GLU A 7 0.44 18.94 17.34
N LEU A 8 -0.82 18.95 16.88
CA LEU A 8 -1.36 19.94 15.95
C LEU A 8 -2.49 20.73 16.63
N ILE A 9 -3.05 21.73 15.93
CA ILE A 9 -4.11 22.60 16.49
C ILE A 9 -5.39 21.84 16.91
N HIS A 10 -5.58 20.61 16.45
CA HIS A 10 -6.74 19.77 16.73
C HIS A 10 -6.39 18.49 17.51
N GLY A 11 -5.20 18.43 18.11
CA GLY A 11 -4.69 17.25 18.80
C GLY A 11 -3.52 16.59 18.06
N VAL A 12 -3.13 15.41 18.54
CA VAL A 12 -2.10 14.58 17.91
C VAL A 12 -2.53 14.16 16.51
N GLY A 13 -1.62 14.33 15.54
CA GLY A 13 -1.82 13.92 14.15
C GLY A 13 -0.51 13.54 13.47
N SER A 14 -0.61 13.13 12.21
CA SER A 14 0.55 12.79 11.39
C SER A 14 0.99 13.98 10.54
N LEU A 15 2.30 14.17 10.43
CA LEU A 15 2.93 15.11 9.51
C LEU A 15 3.82 14.31 8.56
N GLN A 16 3.43 14.26 7.29
CA GLN A 16 4.19 13.61 6.23
C GLN A 16 5.02 14.64 5.47
N LEU A 17 6.28 14.30 5.18
CA LEU A 17 7.15 15.12 4.35
C LEU A 17 6.54 15.26 2.94
N PHE A 18 6.38 16.50 2.50
CA PHE A 18 5.97 16.78 1.13
C PHE A 18 7.07 16.34 0.15
N MET A 19 6.71 15.51 -0.82
CA MET A 19 7.62 15.04 -1.86
C MET A 19 7.41 15.88 -3.12
N PRO A 20 8.41 16.65 -3.59
CA PRO A 20 8.30 17.31 -4.88
C PRO A 20 8.13 16.29 -6.00
N CYS A 21 7.09 16.45 -6.80
CA CYS A 21 6.69 15.50 -7.84
C CYS A 21 6.27 16.20 -9.13
N VAL A 22 6.17 15.41 -10.20
CA VAL A 22 5.50 15.80 -11.44
C VAL A 22 4.01 15.55 -11.26
N PHE A 23 3.20 16.60 -11.12
CA PHE A 23 1.81 16.50 -10.67
C PHE A 23 0.86 15.94 -11.73
N GLU A 24 1.27 16.03 -12.98
CA GLU A 24 0.57 15.48 -14.13
C GLU A 24 0.71 13.94 -14.20
N GLU A 25 1.72 13.38 -13.54
CA GLU A 25 2.02 11.95 -13.56
C GLU A 25 1.35 11.21 -12.41
N HIS A 26 0.74 10.08 -12.74
CA HIS A 26 0.13 9.16 -11.79
C HIS A 26 0.21 7.72 -12.32
N TYR A 27 -0.30 6.75 -11.57
CA TYR A 27 -0.23 5.34 -11.96
C TYR A 27 -0.59 5.07 -13.43
N TYR A 28 -1.77 5.52 -13.90
CA TYR A 28 -2.18 5.22 -15.27
C TYR A 28 -1.29 5.85 -16.36
N THR A 29 -0.85 7.12 -16.23
CA THR A 29 0.02 7.73 -17.24
C THR A 29 1.35 7.00 -17.32
N LEU A 30 1.93 6.71 -16.15
CA LEU A 30 3.23 6.07 -16.04
C LEU A 30 3.22 4.63 -16.55
N HIS A 31 2.18 3.85 -16.21
CA HIS A 31 2.06 2.45 -16.61
C HIS A 31 1.68 2.29 -18.09
N GLU A 32 0.88 3.21 -18.66
CA GLU A 32 0.56 3.19 -20.09
C GLU A 32 1.77 3.53 -20.97
N GLU A 33 2.65 4.42 -20.51
CA GLU A 33 3.83 4.86 -21.27
C GLU A 33 4.98 3.85 -21.26
N SER A 34 5.22 3.17 -20.14
CA SER A 34 6.34 2.22 -19.98
C SER A 34 6.18 1.32 -18.75
N ASP A 35 6.79 0.14 -18.82
CA ASP A 35 6.96 -0.80 -17.70
C ASP A 35 8.04 -0.38 -16.68
N ARG A 36 8.69 0.77 -16.88
CA ARG A 36 9.86 1.22 -16.10
C ARG A 36 9.63 1.23 -14.58
N TYR A 37 8.41 1.54 -14.14
CA TYR A 37 8.05 1.66 -12.72
C TYR A 37 7.17 0.53 -12.21
N ASP A 38 6.98 -0.52 -13.00
CA ASP A 38 6.05 -1.60 -12.65
C ASP A 38 6.47 -2.33 -11.39
N ASP A 39 7.77 -2.49 -11.13
CA ASP A 39 8.24 -3.14 -9.91
C ASP A 39 7.94 -2.30 -8.66
N GLU A 40 8.06 -0.97 -8.74
CA GLU A 40 7.60 -0.07 -7.69
C GLU A 40 6.09 -0.18 -7.47
N PHE A 41 5.29 -0.24 -8.54
CA PHE A 41 3.84 -0.40 -8.42
C PHE A 41 3.43 -1.75 -7.86
N ARG A 42 4.08 -2.86 -8.27
CA ARG A 42 3.89 -4.18 -7.66
C ARG A 42 4.22 -4.16 -6.17
N ARG A 43 5.31 -3.49 -5.79
CA ARG A 43 5.70 -3.35 -4.38
C ARG A 43 4.66 -2.56 -3.58
N ILE A 44 4.11 -1.48 -4.15
CA ILE A 44 3.00 -0.73 -3.54
C ILE A 44 1.75 -1.58 -3.45
N CYS A 45 1.44 -2.39 -4.47
CA CYS A 45 0.30 -3.32 -4.44
C CYS A 45 0.44 -4.34 -3.31
N ALA A 46 1.62 -4.94 -3.14
CA ALA A 46 1.91 -5.85 -2.04
C ALA A 46 1.73 -5.16 -0.67
N PHE A 47 2.24 -3.93 -0.55
CA PHE A 47 2.07 -3.11 0.65
C PHE A 47 0.59 -2.81 0.93
N ASP A 48 -0.19 -2.40 -0.07
CA ASP A 48 -1.61 -2.10 0.07
C ASP A 48 -2.43 -3.31 0.53
N ILE A 49 -2.07 -4.53 0.10
CA ILE A 49 -2.69 -5.78 0.59
C ILE A 49 -2.39 -6.00 2.07
N VAL A 50 -1.13 -5.83 2.48
CA VAL A 50 -0.71 -6.00 3.88
C VAL A 50 -1.44 -5.02 4.80
N ILE A 51 -1.41 -3.73 4.44
CA ILE A 51 -2.06 -2.69 5.22
C ILE A 51 -3.57 -2.63 5.00
N ASN A 52 -4.13 -3.39 4.05
CA ASN A 52 -5.55 -3.34 3.69
C ASN A 52 -6.00 -1.91 3.34
N ASN A 53 -5.26 -1.26 2.44
CA ASN A 53 -5.56 0.11 2.01
C ASN A 53 -6.94 0.16 1.34
N THR A 54 -7.81 1.02 1.83
CA THR A 54 -9.19 1.09 1.35
C THR A 54 -9.42 2.22 0.36
N ASP A 55 -8.39 2.94 -0.08
CA ASP A 55 -8.57 4.08 -0.99
C ASP A 55 -7.32 4.39 -1.86
N ARG A 56 -6.62 3.37 -2.36
CA ARG A 56 -5.49 3.60 -3.28
C ARG A 56 -5.99 4.03 -4.66
N LYS A 57 -5.96 5.33 -4.93
CA LYS A 57 -6.20 5.91 -6.25
C LYS A 57 -4.91 6.06 -7.06
N ALA A 58 -5.02 6.26 -8.37
CA ALA A 58 -3.87 6.45 -9.24
C ALA A 58 -3.04 7.68 -8.84
N GLY A 59 -3.70 8.80 -8.51
CA GLY A 59 -3.05 10.03 -8.06
C GLY A 59 -2.35 9.92 -6.69
N HIS A 60 -2.53 8.80 -5.97
CA HIS A 60 -1.83 8.56 -4.71
C HIS A 60 -0.45 7.91 -4.91
N CYS A 61 -0.07 7.59 -6.15
CA CYS A 61 1.27 7.15 -6.53
C CYS A 61 1.89 8.25 -7.40
N VAL A 62 2.81 9.03 -6.82
CA VAL A 62 3.37 10.22 -7.48
C VAL A 62 4.80 9.96 -7.93
N LEU A 63 5.16 10.43 -9.14
CA LEU A 63 6.54 10.42 -9.61
C LEU A 63 7.32 11.58 -8.98
N GLY A 64 8.21 11.25 -8.06
CA GLY A 64 9.12 12.22 -7.46
C GLY A 64 10.12 12.76 -8.47
N VAL A 65 10.59 13.99 -8.26
CA VAL A 65 11.69 14.58 -9.05
C VAL A 65 13.02 13.83 -8.87
N ASP A 66 13.08 12.92 -7.90
CA ASP A 66 14.17 11.97 -7.65
C ASP A 66 14.03 10.66 -8.43
N ASP A 67 13.10 10.60 -9.41
CA ASP A 67 12.88 9.46 -10.30
C ASP A 67 12.39 8.20 -9.56
N LYS A 68 11.58 8.41 -8.51
CA LYS A 68 10.99 7.34 -7.69
C LYS A 68 9.49 7.50 -7.55
N ILE A 69 8.78 6.38 -7.48
CA ILE A 69 7.36 6.39 -7.13
C ILE A 69 7.22 6.50 -5.61
N TRP A 70 6.45 7.51 -5.18
CA TRP A 70 6.08 7.71 -3.79
C TRP A 70 4.58 7.43 -3.62
N ALA A 71 4.25 6.46 -2.75
CA ALA A 71 2.88 6.23 -2.31
C ALA A 71 2.52 7.19 -1.15
N ILE A 72 1.42 7.91 -1.29
CA ILE A 72 0.86 8.84 -0.29
C ILE A 72 -0.55 8.41 0.12
N ASP A 73 -1.15 9.17 1.04
CA ASP A 73 -2.53 9.03 1.50
C ASP A 73 -2.91 7.62 2.01
N HIS A 74 -2.28 7.21 3.12
CA HIS A 74 -2.55 5.94 3.80
C HIS A 74 -3.54 6.09 4.97
N GLY A 75 -4.31 7.18 5.02
CA GLY A 75 -5.14 7.52 6.19
C GLY A 75 -6.29 6.56 6.47
N VAL A 76 -6.66 5.72 5.49
CA VAL A 76 -7.77 4.77 5.55
C VAL A 76 -7.29 3.35 5.27
N ALA A 77 -6.53 2.80 6.23
CA ALA A 77 -5.92 1.47 6.18
C ALA A 77 -6.09 0.72 7.52
N PHE A 78 -5.48 -0.46 7.61
CA PHE A 78 -5.35 -1.35 8.77
C PHE A 78 -6.63 -1.97 9.32
N HIS A 79 -7.79 -1.70 8.72
CA HIS A 79 -9.05 -2.29 9.16
C HIS A 79 -8.96 -3.83 9.28
N GLN A 80 -9.54 -4.40 10.34
CA GLN A 80 -9.52 -5.84 10.63
C GLN A 80 -10.19 -6.67 9.51
N GLU A 81 -11.37 -6.26 9.05
CA GLU A 81 -12.05 -6.87 7.91
C GLU A 81 -11.36 -6.49 6.60
N PHE A 82 -11.24 -7.44 5.67
CA PHE A 82 -10.66 -7.20 4.35
C PHE A 82 -11.52 -6.22 3.53
N LYS A 83 -10.95 -5.05 3.23
CA LYS A 83 -11.62 -3.90 2.60
C LYS A 83 -10.75 -3.23 1.52
N LEU A 84 -9.72 -3.94 1.05
CA LEU A 84 -8.78 -3.45 0.04
C LEU A 84 -9.53 -2.84 -1.14
N ARG A 85 -9.20 -1.58 -1.44
CA ARG A 85 -9.58 -0.91 -2.69
C ARG A 85 -8.36 -0.24 -3.29
N THR A 86 -7.99 -0.68 -4.49
CA THR A 86 -6.80 -0.20 -5.19
C THR A 86 -7.04 -0.11 -6.68
N VAL A 87 -6.30 0.76 -7.37
CA VAL A 87 -6.24 0.77 -8.84
C VAL A 87 -5.17 -0.19 -9.39
N LEU A 88 -4.28 -0.70 -8.55
CA LEU A 88 -3.12 -1.51 -8.92
C LEU A 88 -3.48 -2.99 -9.18
N TRP A 89 -4.70 -3.25 -9.68
CA TRP A 89 -5.18 -4.60 -9.96
C TRP A 89 -4.55 -5.21 -11.22
N ASP A 90 -3.81 -4.45 -12.03
CA ASP A 90 -3.19 -4.96 -13.26
C ASP A 90 -2.16 -6.07 -13.00
N PHE A 91 -1.53 -6.08 -11.81
CA PHE A 91 -0.56 -7.10 -11.38
C PHE A 91 -1.22 -8.38 -10.80
N VAL A 92 -2.54 -8.48 -10.89
CA VAL A 92 -3.29 -9.58 -10.29
C VAL A 92 -2.85 -10.94 -10.80
N GLY A 93 -2.59 -11.86 -9.87
CA GLY A 93 -2.18 -13.22 -10.20
C GLY A 93 -0.75 -13.35 -10.69
N GLU A 94 0.04 -12.28 -10.73
CA GLU A 94 1.49 -12.36 -10.93
C GLU A 94 2.18 -12.89 -9.67
N ASP A 95 3.30 -13.58 -9.87
CA ASP A 95 4.12 -14.09 -8.77
C ASP A 95 4.86 -12.94 -8.07
N ILE A 96 4.95 -13.04 -6.75
CA ILE A 96 5.67 -12.08 -5.91
C ILE A 96 7.13 -12.54 -5.84
N PRO A 97 8.11 -11.65 -6.11
CA PRO A 97 9.53 -11.97 -5.96
C PRO A 97 9.87 -12.58 -4.59
N ASP A 98 10.75 -13.58 -4.58
CA ASP A 98 11.13 -14.29 -3.35
C ASP A 98 11.71 -13.32 -2.29
N GLU A 99 12.47 -12.31 -2.71
CA GLU A 99 12.99 -11.27 -1.81
C GLU A 99 11.89 -10.49 -1.06
N TRP A 100 10.74 -10.25 -1.70
CA TRP A 100 9.62 -9.57 -1.04
C TRP A 100 8.84 -10.54 -0.16
N CYS A 101 8.79 -11.83 -0.53
CA CYS A 101 8.25 -12.86 0.35
C CYS A 101 9.06 -12.95 1.65
N ASP A 102 10.39 -12.85 1.57
CA ASP A 102 11.26 -12.80 2.76
C ASP A 102 10.98 -11.56 3.62
N ASP A 103 10.74 -10.40 3.01
CA ASP A 103 10.32 -9.18 3.71
C ASP A 103 8.96 -9.37 4.41
N LEU A 104 7.99 -10.03 3.76
CA LEU A 104 6.69 -10.36 4.35
C LEU A 104 6.84 -11.28 5.56
N TRP A 105 7.64 -12.34 5.46
CA TRP A 105 7.91 -13.23 6.59
C TRP A 105 8.63 -12.52 7.73
N ARG A 106 9.58 -11.63 7.42
CA ARG A 106 10.22 -10.79 8.44
C ARG A 106 9.21 -9.92 9.19
N LEU A 107 8.20 -9.37 8.50
CA LEU A 107 7.13 -8.61 9.15
C LEU A 107 6.28 -9.48 10.07
N VAL A 108 6.00 -10.73 9.71
CA VAL A 108 5.27 -11.69 10.55
C VAL A 108 6.06 -12.05 11.81
N ASP A 109 7.35 -12.38 11.64
CA ASP A 109 8.20 -12.83 12.75
C ASP A 109 8.59 -11.68 13.69
N HIS A 110 8.77 -10.48 13.13
CA HIS A 110 9.30 -9.31 13.81
C HIS A 110 8.46 -8.06 13.49
N PRO A 111 7.18 -8.01 13.92
CA PRO A 111 6.36 -6.83 13.69
C PRO A 111 6.96 -5.60 14.38
N PRO A 112 6.86 -4.40 13.79
CA PRO A 112 7.31 -3.17 14.42
C PRO A 112 6.68 -3.00 15.80
N ALA A 113 7.48 -2.62 16.80
CA ALA A 113 6.99 -2.40 18.16
C ALA A 113 5.84 -1.38 18.21
N GLN A 114 5.87 -0.39 17.31
CA GLN A 114 4.84 0.63 17.17
C GLN A 114 3.46 0.07 16.83
N PHE A 115 3.34 -1.15 16.28
CA PHE A 115 2.03 -1.76 16.05
C PHE A 115 1.29 -2.00 17.36
N GLU A 116 1.99 -2.34 18.44
CA GLU A 116 1.37 -2.53 19.76
C GLU A 116 0.69 -1.27 20.28
N ASP A 117 1.31 -0.11 20.00
CA ASP A 117 0.84 1.20 20.44
C ASP A 117 -0.21 1.82 19.51
N LEU A 118 -0.11 1.56 18.20
CA LEU A 118 -0.91 2.25 17.17
C LEU A 118 -2.09 1.42 16.64
N LEU A 119 -2.05 0.10 16.75
CA LEU A 119 -3.09 -0.79 16.22
C LEU A 119 -3.72 -1.58 17.36
N ASN A 120 -5.03 -1.82 17.30
CA ASN A 120 -5.68 -2.69 18.28
C ASN A 120 -5.35 -4.18 18.01
N PRO A 121 -5.61 -5.10 18.97
CA PRO A 121 -5.27 -6.51 18.82
C PRO A 121 -5.85 -7.18 17.57
N PHE A 122 -7.06 -6.83 17.16
CA PHE A 122 -7.70 -7.41 15.97
C PHE A 122 -7.09 -6.88 14.67
N GLU A 123 -6.70 -5.60 14.63
CA GLU A 123 -6.01 -5.02 13.48
C GLU A 123 -4.63 -5.66 13.29
N ARG A 124 -3.90 -5.90 14.38
CA ARG A 124 -2.61 -6.60 14.35
C ARG A 124 -2.74 -8.03 13.85
N ASP A 125 -3.69 -8.79 14.42
CA ASP A 125 -3.97 -10.16 13.97
C ASP A 125 -4.34 -10.20 12.48
N ALA A 126 -5.13 -9.23 12.01
CA ALA A 126 -5.52 -9.12 10.61
C ALA A 126 -4.33 -8.76 9.69
N VAL A 127 -3.41 -7.88 10.11
CA VAL A 127 -2.17 -7.60 9.35
C VAL A 127 -1.33 -8.88 9.25
N THR A 128 -1.10 -9.57 10.37
CA THR A 128 -0.33 -10.82 10.39
C THR A 128 -0.96 -11.88 9.50
N THR A 129 -2.28 -12.07 9.59
CA THR A 129 -3.04 -13.01 8.76
C THR A 129 -2.90 -12.70 7.27
N ARG A 130 -3.09 -11.44 6.86
CA ARG A 130 -2.95 -11.03 5.46
C ARG A 130 -1.53 -11.19 4.93
N THR A 131 -0.54 -10.78 5.73
CA THR A 131 0.89 -10.89 5.40
C THR A 131 1.29 -12.35 5.22
N THR A 132 0.84 -13.21 6.14
CA THR A 132 1.08 -14.66 6.08
C THR A 132 0.43 -15.28 4.84
N ALA A 133 -0.83 -14.93 4.54
CA ALA A 133 -1.53 -15.41 3.36
C ALA A 133 -0.81 -14.99 2.06
N LEU A 134 -0.37 -13.73 1.97
CA LEU A 134 0.35 -13.22 0.81
C LEU A 134 1.71 -13.91 0.63
N GLY A 135 2.51 -14.01 1.69
CA GLY A 135 3.82 -14.66 1.66
C GLY A 135 3.76 -16.19 1.44
N THR A 136 2.66 -16.83 1.84
CA THR A 136 2.41 -18.26 1.57
C THR A 136 2.00 -18.48 0.12
N ALA A 137 1.09 -17.64 -0.40
CA ALA A 137 0.60 -17.74 -1.76
C ALA A 137 1.66 -17.36 -2.80
N ARG A 138 2.59 -16.46 -2.43
CA ARG A 138 3.64 -15.89 -3.31
C ARG A 138 3.08 -15.31 -4.62
N ARG A 139 1.85 -14.82 -4.57
CA ARG A 139 1.10 -14.37 -5.76
C ARG A 139 0.08 -13.33 -5.37
N PHE A 140 -0.13 -12.32 -6.21
CA PHE A 140 -1.13 -11.29 -5.97
C PHE A 140 -2.56 -11.88 -6.00
N PRO A 141 -3.42 -11.58 -5.01
CA PRO A 141 -4.76 -12.12 -4.92
C PRO A 141 -5.68 -11.54 -5.99
N ARG A 142 -6.64 -12.33 -6.46
CA ARG A 142 -7.68 -11.88 -7.42
C ARG A 142 -8.81 -11.12 -6.73
N ASP A 143 -9.32 -10.08 -7.38
CA ASP A 143 -10.60 -9.49 -7.01
C ASP A 143 -11.75 -10.38 -7.52
N GLU A 144 -12.38 -11.12 -6.60
CA GLU A 144 -13.55 -11.95 -6.90
C GLU A 144 -14.87 -11.17 -6.88
N THR A 145 -14.83 -9.87 -6.54
CA THR A 145 -16.05 -9.07 -6.35
C THR A 145 -16.60 -8.43 -7.63
N GLY A 146 -15.92 -8.61 -8.76
CA GLY A 146 -16.31 -8.03 -10.05
C GLY A 146 -16.12 -6.51 -10.10
N GLY A 147 -15.07 -5.99 -9.48
CA GLY A 147 -14.69 -4.57 -9.56
C GLY A 147 -15.17 -3.70 -8.39
N ARG A 148 -15.79 -4.27 -7.35
CA ARG A 148 -16.17 -3.49 -6.14
C ARG A 148 -14.95 -3.05 -5.32
N ARG A 149 -13.78 -3.60 -5.62
CA ARG A 149 -12.50 -3.25 -5.00
C ARG A 149 -11.70 -2.21 -5.77
N PHE A 150 -12.30 -1.50 -6.71
CA PHE A 150 -11.75 -0.24 -7.19
C PHE A 150 -12.14 0.90 -6.25
N PRO A 151 -11.24 1.86 -5.98
CA PRO A 151 -11.60 3.08 -5.27
C PRO A 151 -12.51 3.97 -6.13
N TRP A 152 -13.12 4.98 -5.52
CA TRP A 152 -13.83 6.02 -6.27
C TRP A 152 -13.53 7.41 -5.70
N PRO A 153 -13.20 8.40 -6.55
CA PRO A 153 -12.82 8.27 -7.96
C PRO A 153 -11.55 7.42 -8.17
N LEU A 154 -11.21 7.13 -9.43
CA LEU A 154 -10.01 6.35 -9.78
C LEU A 154 -8.71 7.15 -9.68
N VAL A 155 -8.79 8.49 -9.85
CA VAL A 155 -7.69 9.44 -9.72
C VAL A 155 -8.00 10.40 -8.58
#